data_AF-A0A183EQX0-F1
#
_entry.id   AF-A0A183EQX0-F1
#
_cell.length_a   1.000
_cell.length_b   1.000
_cell.length_c   1.000
_cell.angle_alpha   90.00
_cell.angle_beta   90.00
_cell.angle_gamma   90.00
#
_symmetry.space_group_name_H-M   'P 1'
#
loop_
_entity.id
_entity.type
_entity.pdbx_description
1 polymer ?
#
loop_
_entity_poly.entity_id
_entity_poly.type
_entity_poly.pdbx_seq_one_letter_code
_entity_poly.pdbx_strand_id
1 'polypeptide(L)'
;MAKCCALLLCFAFFEYDLQVPFERRLQEFKEMLTEKNVSAGSTWEKELSKIVFDKRYLLLNAVERKAAFEAYVRERTEIERAERKRRAKEARENFRNLLEEAKLHGR
;
A
#
# COMPACT_ATOMS: atom_id res chain seq x y z
N MET A 1 -23.76 -21.71 -14.33
CA MET A 1 -24.77 -20.74 -13.83
C MET A 1 -24.18 -19.52 -13.10
N ALA A 2 -22.86 -19.27 -13.11
CA ALA A 2 -22.24 -18.14 -12.40
C ALA A 2 -22.05 -16.85 -13.24
N LYS A 3 -22.41 -16.85 -14.53
CA LYS A 3 -22.17 -15.71 -15.43
C LYS A 3 -23.25 -14.61 -15.38
N CYS A 4 -24.42 -14.88 -14.77
CA CYS A 4 -25.53 -13.93 -14.73
C CYS A 4 -25.50 -12.98 -13.51
N CYS A 5 -24.88 -13.38 -12.39
CA CYS A 5 -24.83 -12.56 -11.18
C CYS A 5 -23.82 -11.40 -11.28
N ALA A 6 -22.77 -11.55 -12.10
CA ALA A 6 -21.74 -10.52 -12.30
C ALA A 6 -22.27 -9.31 -13.08
N LEU A 7 -23.21 -9.50 -14.02
CA LEU A 7 -23.74 -8.41 -14.85
C LEU A 7 -24.70 -7.50 -14.07
N LEU A 8 -25.54 -8.06 -13.20
CA LEU A 8 -26.44 -7.29 -12.33
C LEU A 8 -25.68 -6.50 -11.25
N LEU A 9 -24.60 -7.06 -10.70
CA LEU A 9 -23.70 -6.34 -9.80
C LEU A 9 -22.92 -5.24 -10.54
N CYS A 10 -22.48 -5.48 -11.79
CA CYS A 10 -21.86 -4.43 -12.60
C CYS A 10 -22.78 -3.23 -12.81
N PHE A 11 -24.07 -3.42 -13.10
CA PHE A 11 -25.00 -2.31 -13.34
C PHE A 11 -25.31 -1.49 -12.08
N ALA A 12 -25.56 -2.13 -10.94
CA ALA A 12 -25.83 -1.42 -9.68
C ALA A 12 -24.58 -0.75 -9.08
N PHE A 13 -23.40 -1.31 -9.33
CA PHE A 13 -22.14 -0.70 -8.92
C PHE A 13 -21.78 0.52 -9.81
N PHE A 14 -22.09 0.48 -11.11
CA PHE A 14 -21.81 1.57 -12.05
C PHE A 14 -22.56 2.88 -11.74
N GLU A 15 -23.78 2.82 -11.18
CA GLU A 15 -24.54 4.02 -10.79
C GLU A 15 -24.08 4.63 -9.45
N TYR A 16 -23.53 3.84 -8.52
CA TYR A 16 -23.04 4.34 -7.23
C TYR A 16 -21.59 4.84 -7.29
N ASP A 17 -20.77 4.29 -8.19
CA ASP A 17 -19.34 4.63 -8.31
C ASP A 17 -19.08 6.02 -8.94
N LEU A 18 -20.01 6.53 -9.75
CA LEU A 18 -19.84 7.81 -10.45
C LEU A 18 -19.98 9.05 -9.53
N GLN A 19 -20.63 8.90 -8.37
CA GLN A 19 -20.75 9.99 -7.38
C GLN A 19 -19.50 10.12 -6.50
N VAL A 20 -18.67 9.09 -6.40
CA VAL A 20 -17.48 9.10 -5.55
C VAL A 20 -16.26 9.56 -6.37
N PRO A 21 -15.58 10.64 -5.94
CA PRO A 21 -14.37 11.11 -6.61
C PRO A 21 -13.34 10.00 -6.76
N PHE A 22 -12.60 10.03 -7.87
CA PHE A 22 -11.57 9.03 -8.17
C PHE A 22 -10.54 8.90 -7.03
N GLU A 23 -10.18 10.02 -6.41
CA GLU A 23 -9.22 10.07 -5.30
C GLU A 23 -9.72 9.27 -4.08
N ARG A 24 -11.02 9.31 -3.80
CA ARG A 24 -11.64 8.53 -2.71
C ARG A 24 -11.62 7.04 -3.01
N ARG A 25 -12.00 6.65 -4.24
CA ARG A 25 -11.95 5.25 -4.70
C ARG A 25 -10.52 4.70 -4.68
N LEU A 26 -9.56 5.50 -5.09
CA LEU A 26 -8.14 5.17 -5.06
C LEU A 26 -7.64 4.99 -3.62
N GLN A 27 -8.04 5.88 -2.71
CA GLN A 27 -7.66 5.80 -1.29
C GLN A 27 -8.20 4.52 -0.65
N GLU A 28 -9.48 4.21 -0.83
CA GLU A 28 -10.09 2.98 -0.30
C GLU A 28 -9.41 1.71 -0.85
N PHE A 29 -9.03 1.73 -2.13
CA PHE A 29 -8.29 0.64 -2.75
C PHE A 29 -6.89 0.48 -2.12
N LYS A 30 -6.16 1.58 -1.89
CA LYS A 30 -4.83 1.54 -1.22
C LYS A 30 -4.92 1.08 0.23
N GLU A 31 -5.94 1.52 0.96
CA GLU A 31 -6.21 1.06 2.34
C GLU A 31 -6.47 -0.44 2.37
N MET A 32 -7.29 -0.95 1.43
CA MET A 32 -7.50 -2.39 1.27
C MET A 32 -6.19 -3.15 1.02
N LEU A 33 -5.28 -2.65 0.16
CA LEU A 33 -3.98 -3.29 -0.05
C LEU A 33 -3.18 -3.40 1.26
N THR A 34 -3.26 -2.37 2.10
CA THR A 34 -2.57 -2.31 3.39
C THR A 34 -3.21 -3.27 4.40
N GLU A 35 -4.54 -3.24 4.55
CA GLU A 35 -5.30 -4.12 5.46
C GLU A 35 -5.16 -5.60 5.11
N LYS A 36 -5.12 -5.94 3.81
CA LYS A 36 -4.95 -7.31 3.33
C LYS A 36 -3.48 -7.75 3.34
N ASN A 37 -2.58 -6.93 3.87
CA ASN A 37 -1.16 -7.19 3.99
C ASN A 37 -0.54 -7.61 2.63
N VAL A 38 -0.84 -6.83 1.59
CA VAL A 38 -0.31 -7.02 0.25
C VAL A 38 1.17 -6.67 0.25
N SER A 39 2.00 -7.63 -0.14
CA SER A 39 3.45 -7.49 -0.12
C SER A 39 3.95 -6.67 -1.31
N ALA A 40 4.75 -5.63 -1.03
CA ALA A 40 5.42 -4.84 -2.06
C ALA A 40 6.56 -5.60 -2.77
N GLY A 41 6.99 -6.75 -2.24
CA GLY A 41 8.03 -7.60 -2.83
C GLY A 41 7.49 -8.80 -3.64
N SER A 42 6.18 -8.96 -3.74
CA SER A 42 5.51 -10.06 -4.43
C SER A 42 4.95 -9.60 -5.79
N THR A 43 4.56 -10.54 -6.64
CA THR A 43 3.91 -10.20 -7.92
C THR A 43 2.43 -9.93 -7.73
N TRP A 44 1.85 -9.11 -8.60
CA TRP A 44 0.42 -8.79 -8.59
C TRP A 44 -0.47 -10.04 -8.54
N GLU A 45 -0.17 -11.05 -9.36
CA GLU A 45 -0.97 -12.27 -9.48
C GLU A 45 -0.99 -13.09 -8.16
N LYS A 46 0.12 -13.11 -7.42
CA LYS A 46 0.23 -13.82 -6.14
C LYS A 46 -0.58 -13.13 -5.06
N GLU A 47 -0.66 -11.81 -5.08
CA GLU A 47 -1.37 -11.00 -4.10
C GLU A 47 -2.85 -10.81 -4.46
N LEU A 48 -3.23 -11.00 -5.73
CA LEU A 48 -4.58 -10.77 -6.25
C LEU A 48 -5.66 -11.55 -5.49
N SER A 49 -5.38 -12.80 -5.13
CA SER A 49 -6.33 -13.66 -4.41
C SER A 49 -6.69 -13.13 -3.02
N LYS A 50 -5.86 -12.26 -2.43
CA LYS A 50 -6.13 -11.61 -1.13
C LYS A 50 -7.17 -10.50 -1.22
N ILE A 51 -7.32 -9.89 -2.39
CA ILE A 51 -8.12 -8.67 -2.58
C ILE A 51 -9.32 -8.86 -3.52
N VAL A 52 -9.31 -9.86 -4.41
CA VAL A 52 -10.38 -10.06 -5.42
C VAL A 52 -11.75 -10.31 -4.81
N PHE A 53 -11.81 -10.81 -3.57
CA PHE A 53 -13.06 -11.06 -2.83
C PHE A 53 -13.54 -9.85 -2.00
N ASP A 54 -12.74 -8.78 -1.91
CA ASP A 54 -13.14 -7.56 -1.21
C ASP A 54 -13.98 -6.69 -2.15
N LYS A 55 -15.11 -6.16 -1.65
CA LYS A 55 -16.00 -5.29 -2.42
C LYS A 55 -15.29 -4.07 -3.01
N ARG A 56 -14.26 -3.54 -2.31
CA ARG A 56 -13.47 -2.37 -2.74
C ARG A 56 -12.62 -2.64 -3.98
N TYR A 57 -12.38 -3.91 -4.33
CA TYR A 57 -11.69 -4.27 -5.56
C TYR A 57 -12.44 -3.75 -6.81
N LEU A 58 -13.77 -3.70 -6.75
CA LEU A 58 -14.60 -3.28 -7.87
C LEU A 58 -14.60 -1.76 -8.10
N LEU A 59 -14.16 -0.93 -7.13
CA LEU A 59 -14.14 0.54 -7.19
C LEU A 59 -13.27 1.12 -8.30
N LEU A 60 -12.32 0.34 -8.80
CA LEU A 60 -11.39 0.74 -9.84
C LEU A 60 -11.50 -0.22 -11.02
N ASN A 61 -11.26 0.27 -12.25
CA ASN A 61 -11.15 -0.58 -13.43
C ASN A 61 -9.76 -1.26 -13.49
N ALA A 62 -9.55 -2.16 -14.46
CA ALA A 62 -8.32 -2.94 -14.55
C ALA A 62 -7.04 -2.09 -14.68
N VAL A 63 -7.11 -0.97 -15.42
CA VAL A 63 -5.97 -0.06 -15.63
C VAL A 63 -5.67 0.68 -14.34
N GLU A 64 -6.70 1.23 -13.69
CA GLU A 64 -6.60 1.96 -12.43
C GLU A 64 -6.06 1.07 -11.29
N ARG A 65 -6.53 -0.18 -11.18
CA ARG A 65 -6.04 -1.15 -10.17
C ARG A 65 -4.55 -1.40 -10.30
N LYS A 66 -4.08 -1.62 -11.53
CA LYS A 66 -2.66 -1.90 -11.79
C LYS A 66 -1.81 -0.67 -11.47
N ALA A 67 -2.22 0.51 -11.91
CA ALA A 67 -1.54 1.77 -11.58
C ALA A 67 -1.51 2.05 -10.07
N ALA A 68 -2.61 1.81 -9.37
CA ALA A 68 -2.71 1.95 -7.92
C ALA A 68 -1.78 0.98 -7.18
N PHE A 69 -1.70 -0.27 -7.63
CA PHE A 69 -0.79 -1.27 -7.09
C PHE A 69 0.69 -0.89 -7.30
N GLU A 70 1.07 -0.47 -8.49
CA GLU A 70 2.44 -0.02 -8.78
C GLU A 70 2.84 1.20 -7.94
N ALA A 71 1.92 2.15 -7.76
CA ALA A 71 2.13 3.29 -6.88
C ALA A 71 2.29 2.85 -5.41
N TYR A 72 1.46 1.93 -4.93
CA TYR A 72 1.56 1.37 -3.58
C TYR A 72 2.92 0.65 -3.37
N VAL A 73 3.37 -0.17 -4.32
CA VAL A 73 4.66 -0.86 -4.25
C VAL A 73 5.82 0.15 -4.15
N ARG A 74 5.79 1.21 -4.98
CA ARG A 74 6.81 2.27 -4.94
C ARG A 74 6.84 2.97 -3.59
N GLU A 75 5.69 3.41 -3.10
CA GLU A 75 5.53 4.11 -1.83
C GLU A 75 6.02 3.25 -0.65
N ARG A 76 5.64 1.98 -0.59
CA ARG A 76 6.10 1.04 0.45
C ARG A 76 7.62 0.83 0.41
N THR A 77 8.18 0.69 -0.80
CA THR A 77 9.64 0.53 -0.98
C THR A 77 10.40 1.78 -0.51
N GLU A 78 9.88 2.97 -0.80
CA GLU A 78 10.46 4.24 -0.36
C GLU A 78 10.38 4.41 1.15
N ILE A 79 9.25 4.08 1.77
CA ILE A 79 9.08 4.09 3.22
C ILE A 79 10.10 3.15 3.88
N GLU A 80 10.21 1.90 3.43
CA GLU A 80 11.18 0.94 3.99
C GLU A 80 12.64 1.41 3.85
N ARG A 81 12.98 2.05 2.72
CA ARG A 81 14.30 2.63 2.48
C ARG A 81 14.57 3.82 3.42
N ALA A 82 13.59 4.70 3.59
CA ALA A 82 13.68 5.85 4.48
C ALA A 82 13.81 5.42 5.94
N GLU A 83 13.03 4.43 6.38
CA GLU A 83 13.12 3.87 7.74
C GLU A 83 14.48 3.24 8.01
N ARG A 84 15.03 2.48 7.05
CA ARG A 84 16.38 1.91 7.19
C ARG A 84 17.44 3.00 7.36
N LYS A 85 17.35 4.08 6.57
CA LYS A 85 18.27 5.23 6.67
C LYS A 85 18.10 5.96 8.00
N ARG A 86 16.87 6.17 8.46
CA ARG A 86 16.56 6.83 9.74
C ARG A 86 17.13 6.06 10.92
N ARG A 87 16.86 4.75 11.01
CA ARG A 87 17.39 3.88 12.09
C ARG A 87 18.93 3.88 12.12
N ALA A 88 19.58 3.85 10.96
CA ALA A 88 21.04 3.91 10.88
C ALA A 88 21.62 5.26 11.35
N LYS A 89 20.91 6.37 11.08
CA LYS A 89 21.29 7.70 11.56
C LYS A 89 21.10 7.80 13.07
N GLU A 90 19.92 7.42 13.57
CA GLU A 90 19.60 7.41 15.01
C GLU A 90 20.61 6.56 15.80
N ALA A 91 20.99 5.37 15.31
CA ALA A 91 21.99 4.54 15.96
C ALA A 91 23.38 5.22 16.06
N ARG A 92 23.78 5.97 15.02
CA ARG A 92 25.06 6.71 15.02
C ARG A 92 25.03 7.90 15.96
N GLU A 93 23.91 8.63 15.99
CA GLU A 93 23.72 9.79 16.87
C GLU A 93 23.65 9.35 18.34
N ASN A 94 22.89 8.31 18.64
CA ASN A 94 22.81 7.74 19.99
C ASN A 94 24.18 7.25 20.47
N PHE A 95 24.97 6.60 19.62
CA PHE A 95 26.31 6.17 19.98
C PHE A 95 27.24 7.37 20.26
N ARG A 96 27.15 8.45 19.47
CA ARG A 96 27.93 9.67 19.71
C ARG A 96 27.57 10.31 21.04
N ASN A 97 26.27 10.48 21.31
CA ASN A 97 25.78 11.03 22.57
C ASN A 97 26.28 10.21 23.76
N LEU A 98 26.25 8.87 23.65
CA LEU A 98 26.78 7.97 24.69
C LEU A 98 28.28 8.20 24.97
N LEU A 99 29.09 8.40 23.92
CA LEU A 99 30.52 8.68 24.08
C LEU A 99 30.78 10.05 24.73
N GLU A 100 30.00 11.06 24.36
CA GLU A 100 30.05 12.41 24.95
C GLU A 100 29.65 12.39 26.44
N GLU A 101 28.56 11.71 26.78
CA GLU A 101 28.11 11.52 28.16
C GLU A 101 29.15 10.79 29.01
N ALA A 102 29.81 9.79 28.45
CA ALA A 102 30.86 9.02 29.12
C ALA A 102 32.18 9.80 29.28
N LYS A 103 32.28 11.05 28.77
CA LYS A 103 33.52 11.84 28.68
C LYS A 103 34.67 11.07 28.02
N LEU A 104 34.34 10.11 27.16
CA LEU A 104 35.30 9.31 26.42
C LEU A 104 35.79 10.11 25.22
N HIS A 105 36.59 11.13 25.49
CA HIS A 105 37.37 11.81 24.46
C HIS A 105 38.63 10.98 24.24
N GLY A 106 38.76 10.38 23.05
CA GLY A 106 39.97 9.69 22.63
C GLY A 106 41.16 10.64 22.77
N ARG A 107 42.16 10.20 23.55
CA ARG A 107 43.39 10.95 23.79
C ARG A 107 44.24 11.01 22.52
#